data_AF-A0A972ZST8-F1
#
_entry.id   AF-A0A972ZST8-F1
#
_cell.length_a   1.000
_cell.length_b   1.000
_cell.length_c   1.000
_cell.angle_alpha   90.00
_cell.angle_beta   90.00
_cell.angle_gamma   90.00
#
_symmetry.space_group_name_H-M   'P 1'
#
loop_
_entity.id
_entity.type
_entity.pdbx_description
1 polymer ?
#
loop_
_entity_poly.entity_id
_entity_poly.type
_entity_poly.pdbx_seq_one_letter_code
_entity_poly.pdbx_strand_id
1 'polypeptide(L)'
;MPGEPIFKFEYQKGSPWRHENLIASFDFAIQKTDVEIENEKLEKLKKLTPYFKLDTAVNNSLLKAIRHDLLIALDTFNTLENNTLNRLTSEFDNILKTGILQRSVDSYEILEGKMEIAQITGNISVKIQVNQLYSEKSAYNYFTGILTQVLQEDPELQEKTINLDITKYIKANLEYDTETTQKQIEEIESFISTTQGMVQAGERIILNGEIVDAEKFNILESLKTSYKKKQGEGFNKYMITAGKSLLIIILLTLVFIFLYFYRKDILNHFRRLTF
;
A
#
# COMPACT_ATOMS: atom_id res chain seq x y z
N MET A 1 -26.10 -5.44 40.74
CA MET A 1 -25.21 -4.50 40.02
C MET A 1 -26.09 -3.62 39.15
N PRO A 2 -25.97 -2.28 39.20
CA PRO A 2 -26.82 -1.42 38.36
C PRO A 2 -26.47 -1.68 36.89
N GLY A 3 -27.50 -1.85 36.06
CA GLY A 3 -27.34 -2.17 34.65
C GLY A 3 -26.50 -1.13 33.93
N GLU A 4 -25.54 -1.59 33.14
CA GLU A 4 -24.67 -0.71 32.36
C GLU A 4 -25.52 0.25 31.49
N PRO A 5 -25.12 1.52 31.40
CA PRO A 5 -25.87 2.52 30.64
C PRO A 5 -25.92 2.13 29.15
N ILE A 6 -27.12 1.81 28.68
CA ILE A 6 -27.40 1.59 27.25
C ILE A 6 -27.56 2.96 26.59
N PHE A 7 -26.99 3.14 25.41
CA PHE A 7 -27.21 4.34 24.60
C PHE A 7 -28.63 4.29 24.00
N LYS A 8 -29.54 5.15 24.48
CA LYS A 8 -30.99 5.09 24.21
C LYS A 8 -31.53 6.17 23.27
N PHE A 9 -30.67 7.04 22.73
CA PHE A 9 -31.12 8.20 21.98
C PHE A 9 -31.21 7.91 20.48
N GLU A 10 -32.34 8.27 19.88
CA GLU A 10 -32.51 8.31 18.43
C GLU A 10 -32.30 9.74 17.92
N TYR A 11 -31.54 9.91 16.85
CA TYR A 11 -31.24 11.21 16.26
C TYR A 11 -30.97 11.09 14.78
N GLN A 12 -31.11 12.21 14.09
CA GLN A 12 -30.85 12.32 12.66
C GLN A 12 -30.04 13.58 12.40
N LYS A 13 -29.02 13.46 11.54
CA LYS A 13 -28.23 14.60 11.09
C LYS A 13 -29.12 15.67 10.46
N GLY A 14 -28.91 16.93 10.84
CA GLY A 14 -29.69 18.09 10.38
C GLY A 14 -31.02 18.31 11.11
N SER A 15 -31.41 17.43 12.04
CA SER A 15 -32.63 17.59 12.84
C SER A 15 -32.34 18.19 14.22
N PRO A 16 -33.30 18.89 14.84
CA PRO A 16 -33.18 19.32 16.23
C PRO A 16 -33.11 18.13 17.20
N TRP A 17 -32.29 18.25 18.23
CA TRP A 17 -32.18 17.28 19.31
C TRP A 17 -33.44 17.29 20.18
N ARG A 18 -34.18 16.18 20.18
CA ARG A 18 -35.49 16.05 20.84
C ARG A 18 -35.42 15.49 22.27
N HIS A 19 -34.23 15.20 22.77
CA HIS A 19 -34.02 14.61 24.09
C HIS A 19 -33.50 15.66 25.07
N GLU A 20 -33.38 15.29 26.34
CA GLU A 20 -32.72 16.13 27.35
C GLU A 20 -31.26 16.42 26.99
N ASN A 21 -30.68 17.43 27.65
CA ASN A 21 -29.29 17.81 27.45
C ASN A 21 -28.38 16.59 27.66
N LEU A 22 -27.52 16.31 26.70
CA LEU A 22 -26.61 15.19 26.77
C LEU A 22 -25.23 15.66 27.25
N ILE A 23 -24.79 15.07 28.34
CA ILE A 23 -23.46 15.28 28.93
C ILE A 23 -22.73 13.94 28.92
N ALA A 24 -21.44 13.95 28.59
CA ALA A 24 -20.62 12.76 28.56
C ALA A 24 -20.49 12.14 29.96
N SER A 25 -20.83 10.86 30.10
CA SER A 25 -20.74 10.15 31.38
C SER A 25 -19.36 9.54 31.66
N PHE A 26 -18.48 9.52 30.66
CA PHE A 26 -17.11 9.02 30.72
C PHE A 26 -16.30 9.58 29.55
N ASP A 27 -14.97 9.46 29.62
CA ASP A 27 -14.07 9.85 28.53
C ASP A 27 -14.18 8.90 27.34
N PHE A 28 -14.32 9.43 26.12
CA PHE A 28 -14.35 8.62 24.91
C PHE A 28 -13.70 9.32 23.72
N ALA A 29 -13.04 8.53 22.87
CA ALA A 29 -12.41 9.04 21.67
C ALA A 29 -13.43 9.30 20.57
N ILE A 30 -13.27 10.41 19.85
CA ILE A 30 -14.04 10.73 18.65
C ILE A 30 -13.45 9.93 17.51
N GLN A 31 -14.22 8.99 16.97
CA GLN A 31 -13.84 8.18 15.82
C GLN A 31 -13.81 9.07 14.58
N LYS A 32 -12.82 8.87 13.73
CA LYS A 32 -12.88 9.37 12.36
C LYS A 32 -13.90 8.55 11.58
N THR A 33 -14.52 9.18 10.60
CA THR A 33 -15.36 8.49 9.63
C THR A 33 -14.49 7.71 8.64
N ASP A 34 -15.04 6.66 8.04
CA ASP A 34 -14.31 5.87 7.03
C ASP A 34 -13.83 6.74 5.86
N VAL A 35 -14.65 7.71 5.46
CA VAL A 35 -14.30 8.68 4.39
C VAL A 35 -13.12 9.56 4.78
N GLU A 36 -13.03 10.02 6.04
CA GLU A 36 -11.89 10.81 6.51
C GLU A 36 -10.61 9.96 6.53
N ILE A 37 -10.70 8.70 6.97
CA ILE A 37 -9.58 7.76 6.98
C ILE A 37 -9.11 7.46 5.56
N GLU A 38 -10.03 7.17 4.64
CA GLU A 38 -9.72 6.92 3.23
C GLU A 38 -9.07 8.14 2.56
N ASN A 39 -9.59 9.34 2.81
CA ASN A 39 -8.98 10.57 2.29
C ASN A 39 -7.58 10.79 2.86
N GLU A 40 -7.37 10.59 4.16
CA GLU A 40 -6.03 10.69 4.76
C GLU A 40 -5.07 9.65 4.16
N LYS A 41 -5.55 8.43 3.93
CA LYS A 41 -4.79 7.36 3.27
C LYS A 41 -4.38 7.79 1.86
N LEU A 42 -5.30 8.27 1.04
CA LEU A 42 -5.01 8.74 -0.31
C LEU A 42 -3.99 9.89 -0.32
N GLU A 43 -4.12 10.86 0.58
CA GLU A 43 -3.19 11.98 0.68
C GLU A 43 -1.78 11.55 1.10
N LYS A 44 -1.65 10.56 1.99
CA LYS A 44 -0.35 9.99 2.35
C LYS A 44 0.24 9.15 1.21
N LEU A 45 -0.58 8.34 0.53
CA LEU A 45 -0.15 7.52 -0.62
C LEU A 45 0.29 8.37 -1.81
N LYS A 46 -0.31 9.54 -2.03
CA LYS A 46 0.16 10.51 -3.04
C LYS A 46 1.60 10.96 -2.78
N LYS A 47 1.99 11.10 -1.51
CA LYS A 47 3.36 11.51 -1.09
C LYS A 47 4.36 10.36 -1.03
N LEU A 48 3.89 9.12 -1.12
CA LEU A 48 4.76 7.93 -1.16
C LEU A 48 5.76 8.02 -2.32
N THR A 49 7.03 7.74 -2.02
CA THR A 49 8.08 7.59 -3.03
C THR A 49 8.29 6.09 -3.28
N PRO A 50 7.91 5.56 -4.46
CA PRO A 50 8.03 4.13 -4.72
C PRO A 50 9.48 3.68 -4.83
N TYR A 51 9.77 2.47 -4.38
CA TYR A 51 11.10 1.89 -4.42
C TYR A 51 11.34 1.11 -5.71
N PHE A 52 12.53 1.27 -6.27
CA PHE A 52 13.00 0.52 -7.42
C PHE A 52 14.39 -0.02 -7.13
N LYS A 53 14.68 -1.26 -7.53
CA LYS A 53 15.96 -1.91 -7.33
C LYS A 53 16.79 -1.85 -8.60
N LEU A 54 18.03 -1.40 -8.46
CA LEU A 54 19.00 -1.37 -9.54
C LEU A 54 19.86 -2.64 -9.51
N ASP A 55 19.92 -3.36 -10.63
CA ASP A 55 20.80 -4.52 -10.79
C ASP A 55 22.21 -4.08 -11.23
N THR A 56 23.11 -3.97 -10.25
CA THR A 56 24.50 -3.59 -10.50
C THR A 56 25.32 -4.68 -11.20
N ALA A 57 24.91 -5.95 -11.11
CA ALA A 57 25.61 -7.04 -11.79
C ALA A 57 25.35 -6.96 -13.30
N VAL A 58 24.10 -6.71 -13.69
CA VAL A 58 23.72 -6.43 -15.07
C VAL A 58 24.46 -5.21 -15.60
N ASN A 59 24.51 -4.10 -14.83
CA ASN A 59 25.23 -2.88 -15.24
C ASN A 59 26.71 -3.16 -15.56
N ASN A 60 27.40 -3.83 -14.64
CA ASN A 60 28.81 -4.15 -14.81
C ASN A 60 29.06 -5.08 -16.00
N SER A 61 28.15 -6.02 -16.26
CA SER A 61 28.24 -6.92 -17.42
C SER A 61 28.05 -6.17 -18.74
N LEU A 62 26.99 -5.35 -18.84
CA LEU A 62 26.66 -4.57 -20.04
C LEU A 62 27.73 -3.53 -20.34
N LEU A 63 28.22 -2.83 -19.32
CA LEU A 63 29.27 -1.82 -19.47
C LEU A 63 30.58 -2.42 -19.99
N LYS A 64 30.97 -3.60 -19.48
CA LYS A 64 32.15 -4.33 -19.99
C LYS A 64 31.95 -4.78 -21.44
N ALA A 65 30.77 -5.30 -21.76
CA ALA A 65 30.46 -5.81 -23.10
C ALA A 65 30.48 -4.68 -24.14
N ILE A 66 29.80 -3.55 -23.87
CA ILE A 66 29.77 -2.43 -24.80
C ILE A 66 31.15 -1.79 -24.94
N ARG A 67 31.93 -1.65 -23.86
CA ARG A 67 33.28 -1.09 -23.93
C ARG A 67 34.20 -1.96 -24.79
N HIS A 68 34.08 -3.29 -24.69
CA HIS A 68 34.85 -4.22 -25.51
C HIS A 68 34.49 -4.12 -26.99
N ASP A 69 33.19 -4.14 -27.31
CA ASP A 69 32.72 -4.10 -28.70
C ASP A 69 32.94 -2.71 -29.32
N LEU A 70 32.81 -1.62 -28.54
CA LEU A 70 33.23 -0.27 -28.94
C LEU A 70 34.73 -0.20 -29.17
N LEU A 71 35.55 -0.78 -28.30
CA LEU A 71 36.99 -0.82 -28.51
C LEU A 71 37.34 -1.53 -29.82
N ILE A 72 36.72 -2.66 -30.16
CA ILE A 72 36.97 -3.35 -31.44
C ILE A 72 36.51 -2.50 -32.63
N ALA A 73 35.33 -1.86 -32.51
CA ALA A 73 34.80 -1.00 -33.56
C ALA A 73 35.65 0.26 -33.79
N LEU A 74 36.33 0.74 -32.74
CA LEU A 74 37.18 1.92 -32.74
C LEU A 74 38.65 1.57 -33.08
N ASP A 75 39.31 0.59 -32.45
CA ASP A 75 40.76 0.23 -32.59
C ASP A 75 41.27 0.00 -34.05
N THR A 76 40.39 -0.05 -35.04
CA THR A 76 40.74 0.15 -36.44
C THR A 76 41.40 1.53 -36.71
N PHE A 77 41.26 2.53 -35.84
CA PHE A 77 41.69 3.92 -36.04
C PHE A 77 42.81 4.33 -35.06
N ASN A 78 44.01 3.82 -35.32
CA ASN A 78 45.23 4.10 -34.55
C ASN A 78 45.45 5.63 -34.41
N THR A 79 45.37 6.14 -33.17
CA THR A 79 45.78 7.49 -32.71
C THR A 79 44.75 8.62 -32.59
N LEU A 80 43.53 8.40 -32.08
CA LEU A 80 42.75 9.48 -31.40
C LEU A 80 41.68 9.01 -30.39
N GLU A 81 41.55 7.71 -30.16
CA GLU A 81 40.26 7.11 -29.79
C GLU A 81 39.99 6.89 -28.30
N ASN A 82 41.01 7.00 -27.45
CA ASN A 82 40.81 6.80 -26.01
C ASN A 82 39.83 7.82 -25.42
N ASN A 83 39.82 9.06 -25.92
CA ASN A 83 38.89 10.07 -25.43
C ASN A 83 37.45 9.76 -25.87
N THR A 84 37.25 9.42 -27.15
CA THR A 84 35.94 9.04 -27.71
C THR A 84 35.35 7.80 -27.05
N LEU A 85 36.16 6.74 -26.92
CA LEU A 85 35.76 5.52 -26.22
C LEU A 85 35.38 5.80 -24.77
N ASN A 86 36.18 6.59 -24.06
CA ASN A 86 35.89 6.93 -22.66
C ASN A 86 34.63 7.79 -22.56
N ARG A 87 34.42 8.77 -23.44
CA ARG A 87 33.18 9.58 -23.50
C ARG A 87 31.96 8.68 -23.72
N LEU A 88 31.96 7.83 -24.74
CA LEU A 88 30.84 6.92 -25.02
C LEU A 88 30.60 5.93 -23.87
N THR A 89 31.68 5.37 -23.30
CA THR A 89 31.57 4.45 -22.14
C THR A 89 30.99 5.17 -20.92
N SER A 90 31.43 6.40 -20.65
CA SER A 90 30.95 7.20 -19.51
C SER A 90 29.49 7.61 -19.68
N GLU A 91 29.07 8.01 -20.89
CA GLU A 91 27.66 8.29 -21.16
C GLU A 91 26.79 7.04 -20.99
N PHE A 92 27.26 5.87 -21.46
CA PHE A 92 26.54 4.62 -21.26
C PHE A 92 26.47 4.22 -19.77
N ASP A 93 27.56 4.37 -19.03
CA ASP A 93 27.59 4.15 -17.58
C ASP A 93 26.61 5.07 -16.84
N ASN A 94 26.48 6.33 -17.26
CA ASN A 94 25.49 7.26 -16.71
C ASN A 94 24.06 6.75 -16.94
N ILE A 95 23.72 6.30 -18.16
CA ILE A 95 22.41 5.72 -18.47
C ILE A 95 22.12 4.52 -17.55
N LEU A 96 23.10 3.61 -17.40
CA LEU A 96 22.95 2.43 -16.55
C LEU A 96 22.79 2.78 -15.07
N LYS A 97 23.53 3.78 -14.56
CA LYS A 97 23.43 4.24 -13.16
C LYS A 97 22.10 4.93 -12.86
N THR A 98 21.60 5.75 -13.78
CA THR A 98 20.27 6.37 -13.65
C THR A 98 19.17 5.31 -13.67
N GLY A 99 19.33 4.29 -14.51
CA GLY A 99 18.42 3.15 -14.59
C GLY A 99 17.53 3.16 -15.83
N ILE A 100 17.34 1.97 -16.37
CA ILE A 100 16.57 1.64 -17.57
C ILE A 100 15.41 0.75 -17.12
N LEU A 101 14.20 1.25 -17.31
CA LEU A 101 12.96 0.52 -17.17
C LEU A 101 12.65 -0.27 -18.44
N GLN A 102 11.99 -1.43 -18.28
CA GLN A 102 11.58 -2.26 -19.41
C GLN A 102 10.57 -1.57 -20.33
N ARG A 103 9.67 -0.76 -19.75
CA ARG A 103 8.61 -0.06 -20.48
C ARG A 103 8.76 1.45 -20.28
N SER A 104 7.97 2.23 -21.02
CA SER A 104 7.92 3.69 -20.81
C SER A 104 7.54 4.01 -19.37
N VAL A 105 8.10 5.08 -18.82
CA VAL A 105 7.83 5.56 -17.46
C VAL A 105 6.31 5.69 -17.23
N ASP A 106 5.58 6.24 -18.20
CA ASP A 106 4.12 6.46 -18.14
C ASP A 106 3.29 5.17 -18.09
N SER A 107 3.89 4.01 -18.37
CA SER A 107 3.18 2.71 -18.30
C SER A 107 3.12 2.13 -16.88
N TYR A 108 3.83 2.73 -15.92
CA TYR A 108 3.85 2.30 -14.53
C TYR A 108 2.84 3.13 -13.74
N GLU A 109 1.71 2.55 -13.37
CA GLU A 109 0.66 3.19 -12.56
C GLU A 109 1.21 3.76 -11.25
N ILE A 110 2.16 3.07 -10.62
CA ILE A 110 2.79 3.51 -9.37
C ILE A 110 3.59 4.81 -9.51
N LEU A 111 3.99 5.17 -10.74
CA LEU A 111 4.70 6.41 -11.05
C LEU A 111 3.77 7.56 -11.45
N GLU A 112 2.46 7.33 -11.55
CA GLU A 112 1.51 8.36 -11.93
C GLU A 112 1.49 9.50 -10.88
N GLY A 113 1.75 10.72 -11.35
CA GLY A 113 1.85 11.90 -10.48
C GLY A 113 3.05 11.91 -9.53
N LYS A 114 4.02 11.00 -9.70
CA LYS A 114 5.24 10.95 -8.89
C LYS A 114 6.34 11.79 -9.53
N MET A 115 7.03 12.57 -8.68
CA MET A 115 8.17 13.38 -9.11
C MET A 115 9.50 12.64 -8.99
N GLU A 116 9.59 11.72 -8.03
CA GLU A 116 10.80 11.00 -7.68
C GLU A 116 10.52 9.53 -7.33
N ILE A 117 11.55 8.70 -7.48
CA ILE A 117 11.61 7.32 -7.03
C ILE A 117 12.75 7.16 -6.02
N ALA A 118 12.67 6.11 -5.20
CA ALA A 118 13.75 5.67 -4.34
C ALA A 118 14.49 4.50 -4.99
N GLN A 119 15.63 4.77 -5.61
CA GLN A 119 16.46 3.75 -6.23
C GLN A 119 17.35 3.07 -5.17
N ILE A 120 17.22 1.75 -5.05
CA ILE A 120 18.02 0.90 -4.16
C ILE A 120 19.21 0.35 -4.94
N THR A 121 20.41 0.67 -4.48
CA THR A 121 21.67 0.11 -4.97
C THR A 121 22.40 -0.56 -3.81
N GLY A 122 22.39 -1.90 -3.78
CA GLY A 122 22.90 -2.65 -2.63
C GLY A 122 22.08 -2.32 -1.37
N ASN A 123 22.71 -1.68 -0.38
CA ASN A 123 22.07 -1.30 0.89
C ASN A 123 21.76 0.21 0.98
N ILE A 124 21.92 0.95 -0.11
CA ILE A 124 21.75 2.41 -0.13
C ILE A 124 20.52 2.75 -0.97
N SER A 125 19.71 3.68 -0.48
CA SER A 125 18.59 4.26 -1.21
C SER A 125 18.89 5.70 -1.60
N VAL A 126 18.72 6.03 -2.88
CA VAL A 126 18.94 7.37 -3.44
C VAL A 126 17.69 7.82 -4.18
N LYS A 127 17.32 9.09 -4.00
CA LYS A 127 16.17 9.67 -4.70
C LYS A 127 16.57 10.11 -6.12
N ILE A 128 15.83 9.65 -7.12
CA ILE A 128 16.02 9.98 -8.54
C ILE A 128 14.73 10.56 -9.10
N GLN A 129 14.83 11.62 -9.90
CA GLN A 129 13.65 12.20 -10.53
C GLN A 129 13.09 11.27 -11.61
N VAL A 130 11.77 11.14 -11.66
CA VAL A 130 11.08 10.27 -12.63
C VAL A 130 11.39 10.68 -14.07
N ASN A 131 11.56 11.99 -14.33
CA ASN A 131 11.91 12.53 -15.65
C ASN A 131 13.35 12.21 -16.11
N GLN A 132 14.23 11.76 -15.22
CA GLN A 132 15.60 11.35 -15.55
C GLN A 132 15.68 9.88 -15.94
N LEU A 133 14.66 9.09 -15.61
CA LEU A 133 14.66 7.64 -15.86
C LEU A 133 14.59 7.35 -17.35
N TYR A 134 15.32 6.32 -17.76
CA TYR A 134 15.24 5.80 -19.11
C TYR A 134 14.28 4.62 -19.18
N SER A 135 13.64 4.46 -20.33
CA SER A 135 13.06 3.20 -20.79
C SER A 135 14.02 2.58 -21.79
N GLU A 136 13.90 1.29 -22.10
CA GLU A 136 14.72 0.67 -23.16
C GLU A 136 14.68 1.48 -24.46
N LYS A 137 13.50 1.97 -24.84
CA LYS A 137 13.32 2.83 -26.02
C LYS A 137 14.05 4.18 -25.90
N SER A 138 13.88 4.89 -24.77
CA SER A 138 14.50 6.22 -24.62
C SER A 138 16.01 6.13 -24.39
N ALA A 139 16.50 5.09 -23.70
CA ALA A 139 17.92 4.78 -23.57
C ALA A 139 18.56 4.54 -24.93
N TYR A 140 17.92 3.71 -25.77
CA TYR A 140 18.38 3.45 -27.14
C TYR A 140 18.46 4.74 -27.97
N ASN A 141 17.39 5.53 -27.98
CA ASN A 141 17.36 6.79 -28.75
C ASN A 141 18.41 7.79 -28.26
N TYR A 142 18.57 7.94 -26.95
CA TYR A 142 19.54 8.86 -26.34
C TYR A 142 20.97 8.44 -26.69
N PHE A 143 21.32 7.17 -26.47
CA PHE A 143 22.67 6.69 -26.74
C PHE A 143 23.01 6.69 -28.23
N THR A 144 22.06 6.33 -29.10
CA THR A 144 22.24 6.39 -30.56
C THR A 144 22.43 7.83 -31.04
N GLY A 145 21.73 8.79 -30.42
CA GLY A 145 21.93 10.22 -30.68
C GLY A 145 23.35 10.68 -30.34
N ILE A 146 23.86 10.28 -29.17
CA ILE A 146 25.25 10.57 -28.78
C ILE A 146 26.24 9.91 -29.74
N LEU A 147 26.03 8.62 -30.06
CA LEU A 147 26.89 7.91 -31.02
C LEU A 147 26.93 8.65 -32.36
N THR A 148 25.77 9.04 -32.89
CA THR A 148 25.68 9.77 -34.16
C THR A 148 26.38 11.12 -34.10
N GLN A 149 26.20 11.87 -33.02
CA GLN A 149 26.90 13.15 -32.84
C GLN A 149 28.42 12.98 -32.82
N VAL A 150 28.90 12.00 -32.05
CA VAL A 150 30.33 11.68 -31.96
C VAL A 150 30.89 11.24 -33.30
N LEU A 151 30.14 10.46 -34.09
CA LEU A 151 30.54 10.03 -35.43
C LEU A 151 30.52 11.17 -36.46
N GLN A 152 29.65 12.17 -36.30
CA GLN A 152 29.63 13.35 -37.18
C GLN A 152 30.80 14.30 -36.90
N GLU A 153 31.32 14.31 -35.67
CA GLU A 153 32.52 15.06 -35.31
C GLU A 153 33.79 14.48 -35.98
N ASP A 154 33.75 13.22 -36.47
CA ASP A 154 34.87 12.54 -37.14
C ASP A 154 34.42 11.75 -38.40
N PRO A 155 34.55 12.35 -39.60
CA PRO A 155 34.11 11.75 -40.87
C PRO A 155 34.72 10.38 -41.20
N GLU A 156 35.92 10.06 -40.68
CA GLU A 156 36.58 8.76 -40.93
C GLU A 156 35.90 7.61 -40.16
N LEU A 157 35.30 7.92 -39.00
CA LEU A 157 34.51 6.96 -38.23
C LEU A 157 33.16 6.70 -38.92
N GLN A 158 32.50 7.76 -39.41
CA GLN A 158 31.16 7.69 -40.01
C GLN A 158 31.06 6.68 -41.17
N GLU A 159 32.08 6.58 -42.03
CA GLU A 159 32.07 5.71 -43.20
C GLU A 159 32.18 4.21 -42.84
N LYS A 160 32.64 3.88 -41.63
CA LYS A 160 33.04 2.52 -41.22
C LYS A 160 32.30 1.97 -39.99
N THR A 161 31.57 2.77 -39.21
CA THR A 161 30.83 2.33 -37.99
C THR A 161 29.41 1.77 -38.25
N ILE A 162 29.09 1.26 -39.45
CA ILE A 162 27.72 0.88 -39.83
C ILE A 162 27.16 -0.38 -39.10
N ASN A 163 27.97 -1.14 -38.34
CA ASN A 163 27.57 -2.47 -37.85
C ASN A 163 27.56 -2.66 -36.31
N LEU A 164 27.50 -1.60 -35.49
CA LEU A 164 27.32 -1.79 -34.04
C LEU A 164 25.84 -1.93 -33.68
N ASP A 165 25.41 -3.14 -33.36
CA ASP A 165 24.06 -3.39 -32.84
C ASP A 165 23.96 -3.01 -31.35
N ILE A 166 23.59 -1.76 -31.09
CA ILE A 166 23.42 -1.21 -29.74
C ILE A 166 22.31 -1.92 -28.96
N THR A 167 21.32 -2.52 -29.65
CA THR A 167 20.17 -3.16 -28.98
C THR A 167 20.59 -4.31 -28.06
N LYS A 168 21.75 -4.93 -28.34
CA LYS A 168 22.38 -5.96 -27.50
C LYS A 168 22.66 -5.48 -26.06
N TYR A 169 22.98 -4.19 -25.87
CA TYR A 169 23.41 -3.65 -24.57
C TYR A 169 22.31 -2.89 -23.83
N ILE A 170 21.29 -2.41 -24.53
CA ILE A 170 20.18 -1.68 -23.90
C ILE A 170 19.20 -2.71 -23.33
N LYS A 171 19.31 -2.95 -22.02
CA LYS A 171 18.42 -3.85 -21.28
C LYS A 171 17.96 -3.18 -20.01
N ALA A 172 16.73 -3.48 -19.60
CA ALA A 172 16.23 -3.07 -18.30
C ALA A 172 17.16 -3.55 -17.17
N ASN A 173 17.48 -2.64 -16.26
CA ASN A 173 18.30 -2.88 -15.08
C ASN A 173 17.68 -2.26 -13.81
N LEU A 174 16.53 -1.59 -13.96
CA LEU A 174 15.78 -0.95 -12.89
C LEU A 174 14.40 -1.59 -12.81
N GLU A 175 14.11 -2.24 -11.69
CA GLU A 175 12.86 -2.97 -11.47
C GLU A 175 12.10 -2.41 -10.28
N TYR A 176 10.76 -2.40 -10.35
CA TYR A 176 9.93 -1.95 -9.24
C TYR A 176 10.01 -2.93 -8.07
N ASP A 177 10.42 -2.45 -6.89
CA ASP A 177 10.47 -3.25 -5.67
C ASP A 177 9.11 -3.20 -4.97
N THR A 178 8.25 -4.14 -5.36
CA THR A 178 6.90 -4.29 -4.82
C THR A 178 6.91 -4.57 -3.32
N GLU A 179 7.84 -5.39 -2.84
CA GLU A 179 7.90 -5.82 -1.44
C GLU A 179 8.25 -4.64 -0.52
N THR A 180 9.32 -3.90 -0.84
CA THR A 180 9.76 -2.76 -0.04
C THR A 180 8.73 -1.64 -0.09
N THR A 181 8.16 -1.37 -1.27
CA THR A 181 7.12 -0.33 -1.41
C THR A 181 5.86 -0.71 -0.65
N GLN A 182 5.44 -1.97 -0.68
CA GLN A 182 4.27 -2.45 0.05
C GLN A 182 4.47 -2.37 1.56
N LYS A 183 5.66 -2.72 2.07
CA LYS A 183 5.99 -2.54 3.50
C LYS A 183 5.90 -1.08 3.93
N GLN A 184 6.37 -0.15 3.09
CA GLN A 184 6.25 1.27 3.40
C GLN A 184 4.78 1.74 3.37
N ILE A 185 3.96 1.23 2.45
CA ILE A 185 2.53 1.49 2.42
C ILE A 185 1.87 1.03 3.73
N GLU A 186 2.14 -0.20 4.15
CA GLU A 186 1.60 -0.77 5.40
C GLU A 186 2.04 0.02 6.63
N GLU A 187 3.30 0.46 6.67
CA GLU A 187 3.83 1.31 7.72
C GLU A 187 3.09 2.66 7.78
N ILE A 188 2.93 3.34 6.64
CA ILE A 188 2.19 4.60 6.54
C ILE A 188 0.75 4.43 7.01
N GLU A 189 0.09 3.35 6.61
CA GLU A 189 -1.28 3.02 7.00
C GLU A 189 -1.38 2.74 8.50
N SER A 190 -0.39 2.09 9.11
CA SER A 190 -0.36 1.82 10.55
C SER A 190 -0.32 3.10 11.41
N PHE A 191 0.23 4.19 10.87
CA PHE A 191 0.28 5.50 11.53
C PHE A 191 -0.97 6.36 11.31
N ILE A 192 -1.96 5.89 10.55
CA ILE A 192 -3.25 6.59 10.42
C ILE A 192 -4.08 6.33 11.67
N SER A 193 -4.24 7.36 12.50
CA SER A 193 -5.08 7.28 13.69
C SER A 193 -6.55 7.10 13.30
N THR A 194 -7.22 6.14 13.94
CA THR A 194 -8.68 5.92 13.82
C THR A 194 -9.50 6.98 14.56
N THR A 195 -8.86 7.79 15.40
CA THR A 195 -9.52 8.82 16.22
C THR A 195 -8.94 10.20 15.95
N GLN A 196 -9.75 11.25 16.12
CA GLN A 196 -9.34 12.65 15.91
C GLN A 196 -9.34 13.51 17.16
N GLY A 197 -9.72 12.95 18.31
CA GLY A 197 -9.79 13.67 19.57
C GLY A 197 -10.50 12.85 20.64
N MET A 198 -10.80 13.48 21.76
CA MET A 198 -11.48 12.85 22.90
C MET A 198 -12.45 13.85 23.54
N VAL A 199 -13.63 13.36 23.90
CA VAL A 199 -14.60 14.08 24.73
C VAL A 199 -14.41 13.63 26.17
N GLN A 200 -14.32 14.56 27.10
CA GLN A 200 -14.09 14.27 28.51
C GLN A 200 -15.40 14.05 29.27
N ALA A 201 -15.35 13.26 30.34
CA ALA A 201 -16.47 13.10 31.26
C ALA A 201 -16.90 14.46 31.82
N GLY A 202 -18.22 14.69 31.86
CA GLY A 202 -18.80 15.97 32.27
C GLY A 202 -18.87 17.02 31.16
N GLU A 203 -18.28 16.77 29.99
CA GLU A 203 -18.39 17.66 28.84
C GLU A 203 -19.79 17.61 28.23
N ARG A 204 -20.33 18.78 27.89
CA ARG A 204 -21.64 18.91 27.27
C ARG A 204 -21.54 18.58 25.78
N ILE A 205 -22.30 17.58 25.33
CA ILE A 205 -22.30 17.12 23.94
C ILE A 205 -23.33 17.90 23.10
N ILE A 206 -24.57 17.99 23.56
CA ILE A 206 -25.65 18.66 22.81
C ILE A 206 -26.79 19.11 23.74
N LEU A 207 -27.38 20.27 23.46
CA LEU A 207 -28.55 20.79 24.20
C LEU A 207 -29.88 20.38 23.57
N ASN A 208 -30.94 20.33 24.38
CA ASN A 208 -32.31 20.22 23.90
C ASN A 208 -32.62 21.34 22.87
N GLY A 209 -33.20 20.95 21.73
CA GLY A 209 -33.54 21.85 20.64
C GLY A 209 -32.37 22.26 19.74
N GLU A 210 -31.13 21.92 20.09
CA GLU A 210 -29.95 22.22 19.28
C GLU A 210 -29.93 21.34 18.02
N ILE A 211 -29.46 21.88 16.89
CA ILE A 211 -29.36 21.12 15.64
C ILE A 211 -28.20 20.13 15.73
N VAL A 212 -28.47 18.88 15.36
CA VAL A 212 -27.45 17.83 15.20
C VAL A 212 -26.70 18.07 13.89
N ASP A 213 -25.67 18.92 13.94
CA ASP A 213 -24.75 19.15 12.82
C ASP A 213 -23.82 17.95 12.55
N ALA A 214 -22.92 18.07 11.58
CA ALA A 214 -22.02 16.98 11.19
C ALA A 214 -21.05 16.56 12.30
N GLU A 215 -20.52 17.52 13.06
CA GLU A 215 -19.57 17.28 14.13
C GLU A 215 -20.26 16.60 15.31
N LYS A 216 -21.38 17.14 15.78
CA LYS A 216 -22.18 16.55 16.85
C LYS A 216 -22.69 15.16 16.49
N PHE A 217 -23.11 14.96 15.25
CA PHE A 217 -23.50 13.64 14.77
C PHE A 217 -22.36 12.63 14.93
N ASN A 218 -21.14 13.01 14.54
CA ASN A 218 -19.96 12.14 14.69
C ASN A 218 -19.63 11.86 16.16
N ILE A 219 -19.72 12.87 17.03
CA ILE A 219 -19.53 12.70 18.48
C ILE A 219 -20.58 11.74 19.06
N LEU A 220 -21.84 11.86 18.67
CA LEU A 220 -22.93 10.99 19.13
C LEU A 220 -22.75 9.54 18.66
N GLU A 221 -22.33 9.31 17.42
CA GLU A 221 -22.05 7.96 16.91
C GLU A 221 -20.79 7.36 17.55
N SER A 222 -19.77 8.19 17.81
CA SER A 222 -18.58 7.79 18.58
C SER A 222 -18.96 7.36 20.00
N LEU A 223 -19.79 8.17 20.69
CA LEU A 223 -20.29 7.85 22.03
C LEU A 223 -21.07 6.53 22.04
N LYS A 224 -22.00 6.35 21.10
CA LYS A 224 -22.78 5.12 20.93
C LYS A 224 -21.88 3.90 20.71
N THR A 225 -20.83 4.05 19.92
CA THR A 225 -19.84 2.99 19.68
C THR A 225 -19.06 2.67 20.96
N SER A 226 -18.64 3.68 21.72
CA SER A 226 -17.96 3.49 23.00
C SER A 226 -18.85 2.82 24.06
N TYR A 227 -20.15 3.11 24.09
CA TYR A 227 -21.10 2.40 24.94
C TYR A 227 -21.20 0.92 24.59
N LYS A 228 -21.33 0.59 23.30
CA LYS A 228 -21.35 -0.81 22.82
C LYS A 228 -20.07 -1.55 23.20
N LYS A 229 -18.91 -0.88 23.06
CA LYS A 229 -17.61 -1.46 23.40
C LYS A 229 -17.50 -1.75 24.90
N LYS A 230 -17.85 -0.79 25.77
CA LYS A 230 -17.86 -0.98 27.23
C LYS A 230 -18.81 -2.09 27.66
N GLN A 231 -19.99 -2.19 27.06
CA GLN A 231 -20.95 -3.26 27.34
C GLN A 231 -20.42 -4.66 26.92
N GLY A 232 -19.57 -4.71 25.89
CA GLY A 232 -18.95 -5.95 25.41
C GLY A 232 -17.68 -6.37 26.16
N GLU A 233 -16.99 -5.45 26.84
CA GLU A 233 -15.73 -5.72 27.55
C GLU A 233 -15.91 -6.57 28.81
N GLY A 234 -17.10 -6.56 29.44
CA GLY A 234 -17.37 -7.32 30.67
C GLY A 234 -17.75 -8.79 30.47
N PHE A 235 -18.22 -9.18 29.27
CA PHE A 235 -18.60 -10.56 28.99
C PHE A 235 -17.59 -11.21 28.04
N ASN A 236 -16.74 -12.07 28.59
CA ASN A 236 -15.83 -12.86 27.79
C ASN A 236 -16.63 -13.59 26.68
N LYS A 237 -16.31 -13.30 25.41
CA LYS A 237 -16.94 -13.92 24.23
C LYS A 237 -16.94 -15.45 24.33
N TYR A 238 -15.92 -16.03 24.95
CA TYR A 238 -15.84 -17.46 25.26
C TYR A 238 -16.86 -17.91 26.31
N MET A 239 -17.13 -17.10 27.34
CA MET A 239 -18.14 -17.40 28.38
C MET A 239 -19.57 -17.34 27.83
N ILE A 240 -19.88 -16.37 26.97
CA ILE A 240 -21.17 -16.32 26.24
C ILE A 240 -21.33 -17.57 25.37
N THR A 241 -20.26 -17.97 24.66
CA THR A 241 -20.28 -19.15 23.79
C THR A 241 -20.45 -20.44 24.60
N ALA A 242 -19.75 -20.56 25.73
CA ALA A 242 -19.89 -21.68 26.66
C ALA A 242 -21.31 -21.78 27.24
N GLY A 243 -21.91 -20.64 27.62
CA GLY A 243 -23.30 -20.58 28.10
C GLY A 243 -24.30 -21.06 27.05
N LYS A 244 -24.13 -20.64 25.79
CA LYS A 244 -24.96 -21.11 24.67
C LYS A 244 -24.83 -22.62 24.45
N SER A 245 -23.59 -23.15 24.47
CA SER A 245 -23.35 -24.60 24.34
C SER A 245 -23.97 -25.40 25.48
N LEU A 246 -23.86 -24.92 26.71
CA LEU A 246 -24.47 -25.56 27.88
C LEU A 246 -26.00 -25.65 27.73
N LEU A 247 -26.64 -24.57 27.30
CA LEU A 247 -28.09 -24.51 27.10
C LEU A 247 -28.54 -25.52 26.03
N ILE A 248 -27.80 -25.63 24.93
CA ILE A 248 -28.05 -26.63 23.87
C ILE A 248 -27.90 -28.04 24.42
N ILE A 249 -26.86 -28.32 25.20
CA ILE A 249 -26.63 -29.65 25.82
C ILE A 249 -27.78 -30.00 26.76
N ILE A 250 -28.21 -29.09 27.63
CA ILE A 250 -29.34 -29.29 28.54
C ILE A 250 -30.63 -29.57 27.76
N LEU A 251 -30.90 -28.79 26.71
CA LEU A 251 -32.08 -28.99 25.86
C LEU A 251 -32.05 -30.37 25.18
N LEU A 252 -30.92 -30.76 24.59
CA LEU A 252 -30.74 -32.08 23.98
C LEU A 252 -30.88 -33.21 25.01
N THR A 253 -30.40 -32.99 26.23
CA THR A 253 -30.49 -33.97 27.33
C THR A 253 -31.94 -34.14 27.79
N LEU A 254 -32.70 -33.04 27.91
CA LEU A 254 -34.14 -33.06 28.20
C LEU A 254 -34.92 -33.81 27.11
N VAL A 255 -34.63 -33.53 25.84
CA VAL A 255 -35.23 -34.23 24.70
C VAL A 255 -34.88 -35.72 24.73
N PHE A 256 -33.61 -36.06 25.02
CA PHE A 256 -33.17 -37.45 25.12
C PHE A 256 -33.87 -38.21 26.27
N ILE A 257 -33.94 -37.61 27.46
CA ILE A 257 -34.65 -38.17 28.62
C ILE A 257 -36.13 -38.36 28.31
N PHE A 258 -36.76 -37.37 27.65
CA PHE A 258 -38.15 -37.47 27.21
C PHE A 258 -38.36 -38.66 26.27
N LEU A 259 -37.51 -38.81 25.24
CA LEU A 259 -37.57 -39.94 24.33
C LEU A 259 -37.32 -41.27 25.06
N TYR A 260 -36.40 -41.31 26.02
CA TYR A 260 -36.06 -42.50 26.79
C TYR A 260 -37.19 -43.00 27.70
N PHE A 261 -37.91 -42.10 28.38
CA PHE A 261 -38.97 -42.49 29.30
C PHE A 261 -40.34 -42.64 28.63
N TYR A 262 -40.70 -41.73 27.71
CA TYR A 262 -42.06 -41.64 27.18
C TYR A 262 -42.22 -42.20 25.77
N ARG A 263 -41.12 -42.39 25.02
CA ARG A 263 -41.21 -42.74 23.59
C ARG A 263 -40.06 -43.64 23.12
N LYS A 264 -39.81 -44.72 23.88
CA LYS A 264 -38.81 -45.76 23.57
C LYS A 264 -38.96 -46.33 22.16
N ASP A 265 -40.17 -46.35 21.64
CA ASP A 265 -40.54 -46.80 20.31
C ASP A 265 -39.79 -46.05 19.20
N ILE A 266 -39.55 -44.73 19.36
CA ILE A 266 -38.73 -43.98 18.40
C ILE A 266 -37.25 -44.36 18.51
N LEU A 267 -36.71 -44.47 19.72
CA LEU A 267 -35.30 -44.81 19.93
C LEU A 267 -34.98 -46.19 19.31
N ASN A 268 -35.92 -47.13 19.40
CA ASN A 268 -35.80 -48.46 18.81
C ASN A 268 -35.93 -48.47 17.27
N HIS A 269 -36.70 -47.54 16.70
CA HIS A 269 -36.82 -47.39 15.24
C HIS A 269 -35.72 -46.52 14.60
N PHE A 270 -35.02 -45.68 15.38
CA PHE A 270 -33.90 -44.85 14.89
C PHE A 270 -32.72 -45.67 14.37
N ARG A 271 -32.55 -46.92 14.86
CA ARG A 271 -31.58 -47.90 14.32
C ARG A 271 -31.84 -48.29 12.85
N ARG A 272 -32.93 -47.82 12.25
CA ARG A 272 -33.26 -48.00 10.82
C ARG A 272 -33.10 -46.72 9.98
N LEU A 273 -32.78 -45.57 10.58
CA LEU A 273 -32.74 -44.26 9.90
C LEU A 273 -31.37 -43.55 9.93
N THR A 274 -30.41 -43.99 10.73
CA THR A 274 -29.01 -43.61 10.58
C THR A 274 -28.33 -44.61 9.65
N PHE A 275 -28.19 -44.21 8.38
CA PHE A 275 -27.30 -44.85 7.40
C PHE A 275 -25.84 -44.49 7.71
#